data_AF-A0AAE6UID8-F1
#
_entry.id   AF-A0AAE6UID8-F1
#
_cell.length_a   1.000
_cell.length_b   1.000
_cell.length_c   1.000
_cell.angle_alpha   90.00
_cell.angle_beta   90.00
_cell.angle_gamma   90.00
#
_symmetry.space_group_name_H-M   'P 1'
#
loop_
_entity.id
_entity.type
_entity.pdbx_description
1 polymer ?
#
loop_
_entity_poly.entity_id
_entity_poly.type
_entity_poly.pdbx_seq_one_letter_code
_entity_poly.pdbx_strand_id
1 'polypeptide(L)'
;MPHNKIVKIVNKTLCSKIDLLTDVRIRRCYCIGNTVNSDKSLRVYIDKTHKNKQPPILPDGQSLFLLTLAVPTDILKNDYHLRRAFLLSNEESQRKYINVKVCFLIDGKNLESFRCNVLSLQKPACNYLVKYGTSLFARPLINCFHTYKCDEYYCLVRVIGLQADFIIDESEKEKLYLYGKKYCYKIFSHMHNKSFDGNVLSAIQEDSGTEEEQPVKELVETCVESLSLGKNV
;
A
#
# COMPACT_ATOMS: atom_id res chain seq x y z
N MET A 1 14.67 -6.13 12.12
CA MET A 1 13.88 -7.36 12.31
C MET A 1 13.56 -7.99 10.96
N PRO A 2 13.89 -9.28 10.73
CA PRO A 2 13.70 -9.96 9.45
C PRO A 2 12.23 -9.99 8.96
N HIS A 3 11.26 -9.97 9.89
CA HIS A 3 9.84 -10.02 9.54
C HIS A 3 9.40 -8.83 8.66
N ASN A 4 9.97 -7.64 8.88
CA ASN A 4 9.59 -6.45 8.12
C ASN A 4 10.05 -6.53 6.66
N LYS A 5 11.13 -7.27 6.34
CA LYS A 5 11.60 -7.44 4.95
C LYS A 5 10.56 -8.21 4.12
N ILE A 6 10.03 -9.31 4.65
CA ILE A 6 8.99 -10.09 3.97
C ILE A 6 7.70 -9.28 3.81
N VAL A 7 7.26 -8.58 4.86
CA VAL A 7 6.05 -7.75 4.78
C VAL A 7 6.23 -6.59 3.79
N LYS A 8 7.43 -5.99 3.73
CA LYS A 8 7.78 -4.98 2.70
C LYS A 8 7.64 -5.53 1.29
N ILE A 9 8.15 -6.74 1.02
CA ILE A 9 8.03 -7.39 -0.29
C ILE A 9 6.56 -7.62 -0.64
N VAL A 10 5.80 -8.27 0.25
CA VAL A 10 4.36 -8.54 0.05
C VAL A 10 3.59 -7.25 -0.21
N ASN A 11 3.85 -6.20 0.58
CA ASN A 11 3.20 -4.91 0.41
C ASN A 11 3.57 -4.25 -0.93
N LYS A 12 4.86 -4.21 -1.29
CA LYS A 12 5.33 -3.62 -2.56
C LYS A 12 4.70 -4.35 -3.74
N THR A 13 4.64 -5.67 -3.70
CA THR A 13 4.00 -6.49 -4.73
C THR A 13 2.52 -6.15 -4.86
N LEU A 14 1.78 -6.08 -3.75
CA LEU A 14 0.36 -5.75 -3.79
C LEU A 14 0.10 -4.33 -4.30
N CYS A 15 0.85 -3.34 -3.80
CA CYS A 15 0.74 -1.95 -4.25
C CYS A 15 1.01 -1.84 -5.76
N SER A 16 2.09 -2.45 -6.25
CA SER A 16 2.44 -2.44 -7.68
C SER A 16 1.33 -3.07 -8.54
N LYS A 17 0.74 -4.18 -8.10
CA LYS A 17 -0.39 -4.81 -8.81
C LYS A 17 -1.62 -3.91 -8.85
N ILE A 18 -1.91 -3.17 -7.77
CA ILE A 18 -3.03 -2.23 -7.69
C ILE A 18 -2.81 -1.02 -8.59
N ASP A 19 -1.60 -0.47 -8.58
CA ASP A 19 -1.23 0.72 -9.36
C ASP A 19 -1.33 0.47 -10.88
N LEU A 20 -1.14 -0.78 -11.31
CA LEU A 20 -1.28 -1.22 -12.70
C LEU A 20 -2.73 -1.52 -13.13
N LEU A 21 -3.71 -1.46 -12.22
CA LEU A 21 -5.10 -1.73 -12.57
C LEU A 21 -5.69 -0.60 -13.43
N THR A 22 -6.32 -1.00 -14.54
CA THR A 22 -6.91 -0.08 -15.51
C THR A 22 -8.32 0.34 -15.13
N ASP A 23 -9.08 -0.47 -14.38
CA ASP A 23 -10.41 -0.16 -13.85
C ASP A 23 -10.43 -0.45 -12.35
N VAL A 24 -10.30 0.61 -11.55
CA VAL A 24 -10.37 0.50 -10.08
C VAL A 24 -11.66 1.09 -9.58
N ARG A 25 -12.47 0.24 -8.92
CA ARG A 25 -13.72 0.65 -8.28
C ARG A 25 -13.45 1.11 -6.86
N ILE A 26 -13.56 2.41 -6.63
CA ILE A 26 -13.36 3.00 -5.31
C ILE A 26 -14.69 2.98 -4.55
N ARG A 27 -14.72 2.26 -3.43
CA ARG A 27 -15.90 2.12 -2.56
C ARG A 27 -15.97 3.20 -1.50
N ARG A 28 -14.82 3.60 -0.97
CA ARG A 28 -14.67 4.62 0.08
C ARG A 28 -13.35 5.35 -0.13
N CYS A 29 -13.34 6.64 0.18
CA CYS A 29 -12.17 7.48 0.07
C CYS A 29 -12.21 8.48 1.24
N TYR A 30 -11.15 8.50 2.06
CA TYR A 30 -11.02 9.42 3.18
C TYR A 30 -9.65 10.07 3.13
N CYS A 31 -9.57 11.40 3.22
CA CYS A 31 -8.30 12.06 3.47
C CYS A 31 -7.91 11.81 4.93
N ILE A 32 -6.74 11.22 5.16
CA ILE A 32 -6.20 10.91 6.49
C ILE A 32 -4.91 11.67 6.78
N GLY A 33 -4.38 12.43 5.82
CA GLY A 33 -3.24 13.30 6.06
C GLY A 33 -3.04 14.32 4.96
N ASN A 34 -2.41 15.43 5.29
CA ASN A 34 -2.14 16.54 4.38
C ASN A 34 -0.87 17.30 4.79
N THR A 35 -0.26 18.00 3.84
CA THR A 35 0.69 19.08 4.11
C THR A 35 -0.11 20.38 4.09
N VAL A 36 -0.30 21.01 5.24
CA VAL A 36 -0.96 22.32 5.29
C VAL A 36 0.01 23.36 4.76
N ASN A 37 -0.44 24.33 3.97
CA ASN A 37 0.41 25.32 3.29
C ASN A 37 1.52 26.00 4.13
N SER A 38 1.44 26.04 5.47
CA SER A 38 2.50 26.55 6.35
C SER A 38 3.58 25.52 6.73
N ASP A 39 3.25 24.23 6.72
CA ASP A 39 4.11 23.13 7.17
C ASP A 39 4.53 22.27 5.98
N LYS A 40 5.85 22.11 5.77
CA LYS A 40 6.38 21.21 4.73
C LYS A 40 6.25 19.72 5.09
N SER A 41 5.82 19.40 6.31
CA SER A 41 5.71 18.04 6.81
C SER A 41 4.30 17.48 6.61
N LEU A 42 4.21 16.22 6.16
CA LEU A 42 2.96 15.50 6.02
C LEU A 42 2.42 15.16 7.42
N ARG A 43 1.26 15.68 7.78
CA ARG A 43 0.56 15.31 9.02
C ARG A 43 -0.41 14.18 8.74
N VAL A 44 -0.24 13.04 9.42
CA VAL A 44 -1.08 11.85 9.25
C VAL A 44 -1.88 11.59 10.52
N TYR A 45 -3.19 11.64 10.38
CA TYR A 45 -4.15 11.50 11.44
C TYR A 45 -4.68 10.07 11.48
N ILE A 46 -4.30 9.30 12.50
CA ILE A 46 -4.79 7.93 12.68
C ILE A 46 -5.79 7.88 13.83
N ASP A 47 -6.98 7.35 13.55
CA ASP A 47 -8.01 7.03 14.52
C ASP A 47 -8.58 5.61 14.26
N LYS A 48 -9.43 5.11 15.16
CA LYS A 48 -9.99 3.75 15.06
C LYS A 48 -10.98 3.54 13.92
N THR A 49 -11.65 4.60 13.48
CA THR A 49 -12.81 4.46 12.60
C THR A 49 -12.68 5.25 11.30
N HIS A 50 -11.79 6.23 11.23
CA HIS A 50 -11.66 7.23 10.17
C HIS A 50 -12.96 7.96 9.83
N LYS A 51 -13.99 7.81 10.67
CA LYS A 51 -15.35 8.28 10.43
C LYS A 51 -15.77 9.38 11.41
N ASN A 52 -15.05 9.55 12.51
CA ASN A 52 -15.51 10.35 13.64
C ASN A 52 -14.68 11.63 13.87
N LYS A 53 -13.73 11.96 12.98
CA LYS A 53 -13.02 13.24 13.10
C LYS A 53 -13.90 14.40 12.65
N GLN A 54 -14.19 15.28 13.59
CA GLN A 54 -14.79 16.58 13.36
C GLN A 54 -13.80 17.67 13.83
N PRO A 55 -13.42 18.62 12.97
CA PRO A 55 -13.76 18.70 11.55
C PRO A 55 -13.09 17.58 10.71
N PRO A 56 -13.64 17.24 9.53
CA PRO A 56 -12.99 16.33 8.60
C PRO A 56 -11.65 16.90 8.12
N ILE A 57 -10.68 16.04 7.87
CA ILE A 57 -9.39 16.45 7.30
C ILE A 57 -9.63 16.76 5.83
N LEU A 58 -9.43 18.03 5.46
CA LEU A 58 -9.53 18.47 4.08
C LEU A 58 -8.19 18.26 3.38
N PRO A 59 -8.16 17.68 2.17
CA PRO A 59 -6.91 17.52 1.47
C PRO A 59 -6.34 18.88 1.05
N ASP A 60 -5.05 19.06 1.28
CA ASP A 60 -4.27 20.25 0.92
C ASP A 60 -2.82 19.81 0.66
N GLY A 61 -2.14 20.47 -0.28
CA GLY A 61 -0.82 20.07 -0.76
C GLY A 61 -0.70 18.57 -1.02
N GLN A 62 0.40 17.95 -0.57
CA GLN A 62 0.54 16.50 -0.61
C GLN A 62 -0.41 15.86 0.41
N SER A 63 -1.28 14.95 -0.05
CA SER A 63 -2.36 14.40 0.76
C SER A 63 -2.36 12.88 0.75
N LEU A 64 -2.53 12.28 1.93
CA LEU A 64 -2.63 10.84 2.10
C LEU A 64 -4.10 10.45 2.25
N PHE A 65 -4.56 9.55 1.39
CA PHE A 65 -5.91 9.02 1.39
C PHE A 65 -5.94 7.57 1.85
N LEU A 66 -6.95 7.20 2.64
CA LEU A 66 -7.33 5.83 2.89
C LEU A 66 -8.47 5.44 1.95
N LEU A 67 -8.13 4.63 0.95
CA LEU A 67 -9.06 4.11 -0.04
C LEU A 67 -9.55 2.71 0.37
N THR A 68 -10.81 2.42 0.10
CA THR A 68 -11.30 1.04 -0.01
C THR A 68 -11.61 0.76 -1.46
N LEU A 69 -10.86 -0.14 -2.07
CA LEU A 69 -10.95 -0.51 -3.47
C LEU A 69 -11.61 -1.89 -3.59
N ALA A 70 -12.40 -2.12 -4.64
CA ALA A 70 -12.76 -3.47 -5.06
C ALA A 70 -11.85 -3.86 -6.24
N VAL A 71 -10.98 -4.84 -6.02
CA VAL A 71 -9.96 -5.28 -7.00
C VAL A 71 -10.18 -6.73 -7.39
N PRO A 72 -9.79 -7.16 -8.62
CA PRO A 72 -9.94 -8.55 -9.03
C PRO A 72 -9.25 -9.50 -8.06
N THR A 73 -9.93 -10.55 -7.61
CA THR A 73 -9.36 -11.51 -6.66
C THR A 73 -8.10 -12.20 -7.22
N ASP A 74 -8.00 -12.30 -8.54
CA ASP A 74 -6.87 -12.91 -9.24
C ASP A 74 -5.54 -12.21 -8.99
N ILE A 75 -5.53 -10.92 -8.60
CA ILE A 75 -4.27 -10.26 -8.22
C ILE A 75 -3.61 -10.95 -7.03
N LEU A 76 -4.40 -11.54 -6.12
CA LEU A 76 -3.90 -12.26 -4.95
C LEU A 76 -3.59 -13.73 -5.27
N LYS A 77 -4.26 -14.33 -6.26
CA LYS A 77 -4.14 -15.75 -6.60
C LYS A 77 -2.97 -16.05 -7.54
N ASN A 78 -2.72 -15.14 -8.47
CA ASN A 78 -1.77 -15.37 -9.57
C ASN A 78 -0.34 -14.93 -9.22
N ASP A 79 -0.16 -14.17 -8.14
CA ASP A 79 1.15 -13.79 -7.65
C ASP A 79 1.63 -14.72 -6.53
N TYR A 80 2.86 -15.22 -6.65
CA TYR A 80 3.43 -16.18 -5.71
C TYR A 80 3.50 -15.63 -4.27
N HIS A 81 3.97 -14.40 -4.09
CA HIS A 81 4.13 -13.80 -2.77
C HIS A 81 2.76 -13.51 -2.14
N LEU A 82 1.83 -12.97 -2.94
CA LEU A 82 0.49 -12.62 -2.46
C LEU A 82 -0.32 -13.87 -2.10
N ARG A 83 -0.27 -14.93 -2.92
CA ARG A 83 -0.99 -16.19 -2.65
C ARG A 83 -0.49 -16.88 -1.37
N ARG A 84 0.81 -16.75 -1.08
CA ARG A 84 1.39 -17.30 0.17
C ARG A 84 1.04 -16.45 1.38
N ALA A 85 1.08 -15.12 1.27
CA ALA A 85 0.79 -14.21 2.37
C ALA A 85 -0.70 -14.15 2.73
N PHE A 86 -1.59 -14.19 1.73
CA PHE A 86 -3.02 -13.97 1.87
C PHE A 86 -3.79 -15.25 1.58
N LEU A 87 -4.04 -16.02 2.65
CA LEU A 87 -4.83 -17.25 2.57
C LEU A 87 -6.31 -16.90 2.44
N LEU A 88 -6.85 -17.06 1.23
CA LEU A 88 -8.27 -16.89 0.94
C LEU A 88 -9.06 -18.13 1.39
N SER A 89 -10.21 -17.91 2.01
CA SER A 89 -11.21 -18.97 2.20
C SER A 89 -11.82 -19.40 0.85
N ASN A 90 -12.49 -20.55 0.82
CA ASN A 90 -13.16 -21.05 -0.38
C ASN A 90 -14.12 -20.00 -0.97
N GLU A 91 -14.94 -19.39 -0.11
CA GLU A 91 -15.87 -18.32 -0.53
C GLU A 91 -15.11 -17.12 -1.14
N GLU A 92 -14.05 -16.65 -0.50
CA GLU A 92 -13.26 -15.51 -1.00
C GLU A 92 -12.56 -15.84 -2.32
N SER A 93 -12.08 -17.07 -2.49
CA SER A 93 -11.39 -17.53 -3.70
C SER A 93 -12.29 -17.60 -4.93
N GLN A 94 -13.60 -17.77 -4.71
CA GLN A 94 -14.65 -17.83 -5.73
C GLN A 94 -15.21 -16.44 -6.09
N ARG A 95 -15.05 -15.45 -5.21
CA ARG A 95 -15.47 -14.07 -5.50
C ARG A 95 -14.64 -13.49 -6.64
N LYS A 96 -15.30 -12.79 -7.58
CA LYS A 96 -14.61 -12.07 -8.67
C LYS A 96 -13.77 -10.90 -8.16
N TYR A 97 -14.24 -10.20 -7.13
CA TYR A 97 -13.59 -9.05 -6.55
C TYR A 97 -13.43 -9.20 -5.04
N ILE A 98 -12.35 -8.64 -4.52
CA ILE A 98 -12.06 -8.55 -3.09
C ILE A 98 -11.84 -7.10 -2.70
N ASN A 99 -12.25 -6.74 -1.49
CA ASN A 99 -12.00 -5.40 -1.00
C ASN A 99 -10.56 -5.28 -0.49
N VAL A 100 -9.87 -4.21 -0.85
CA VAL A 100 -8.54 -3.89 -0.38
C VAL A 100 -8.55 -2.48 0.20
N LYS A 101 -7.97 -2.31 1.39
CA LYS A 101 -7.63 -0.98 1.91
C LYS A 101 -6.28 -0.55 1.35
N VAL A 102 -6.17 0.70 0.91
CA VAL A 102 -4.93 1.27 0.40
C VAL A 102 -4.69 2.64 1.03
N CYS A 103 -3.51 2.84 1.59
CA CYS A 103 -2.97 4.18 1.91
C CYS A 103 -2.31 4.72 0.65
N PHE A 104 -2.92 5.74 0.04
CA PHE A 104 -2.56 6.28 -1.27
C PHE A 104 -2.12 7.73 -1.14
N LEU A 105 -0.88 8.02 -1.50
CA LEU A 105 -0.28 9.35 -1.39
C LEU A 105 -0.43 10.10 -2.71
N ILE A 106 -1.06 11.27 -2.68
CA ILE A 106 -1.30 12.12 -3.83
C ILE A 106 -0.43 13.36 -3.71
N ASP A 107 0.30 13.67 -4.77
CA ASP A 107 1.04 14.92 -4.86
C ASP A 107 0.07 16.10 -5.03
N GLY A 108 0.37 17.24 -4.42
CA GLY A 108 -0.50 18.42 -4.46
C GLY A 108 -0.85 18.88 -5.87
N LYS A 109 0.08 18.75 -6.83
CA LYS A 109 -0.16 19.07 -8.25
C LYS A 109 -1.27 18.22 -8.89
N ASN A 110 -1.50 17.01 -8.39
CA ASN A 110 -2.50 16.07 -8.91
C ASN A 110 -3.80 16.10 -8.10
N LEU A 111 -3.83 16.82 -6.98
CA LEU A 111 -4.94 16.78 -6.05
C LEU A 111 -6.25 17.26 -6.68
N GLU A 112 -6.25 18.38 -7.42
CA GLU A 112 -7.47 18.86 -8.07
C GLU A 112 -7.98 17.91 -9.16
N SER A 113 -7.07 17.35 -9.96
CA SER A 113 -7.44 16.31 -10.93
C SER A 113 -8.07 15.10 -10.25
N PHE A 114 -7.52 14.66 -9.11
CA PHE A 114 -8.11 13.58 -8.32
C PHE A 114 -9.49 13.96 -7.77
N ARG A 115 -9.67 15.18 -7.23
CA ARG A 115 -10.96 15.66 -6.72
C ARG A 115 -12.03 15.65 -7.81
N CYS A 116 -11.71 16.21 -8.98
CA CYS A 116 -12.62 16.28 -10.11
C CYS A 116 -12.96 14.89 -10.67
N ASN A 117 -12.00 13.99 -10.79
CA ASN A 117 -12.21 12.72 -11.48
C ASN A 117 -12.62 11.56 -10.56
N VAL A 118 -12.36 11.65 -9.26
CA VAL A 118 -12.57 10.55 -8.32
C VAL A 118 -13.57 10.90 -7.23
N LEU A 119 -13.49 12.08 -6.63
CA LEU A 119 -14.38 12.44 -5.52
C LEU A 119 -15.74 12.98 -5.98
N SER A 120 -15.81 13.58 -7.17
CA SER A 120 -17.05 14.16 -7.69
C SER A 120 -18.02 13.13 -8.30
N LEU A 121 -17.52 11.96 -8.70
CA LEU A 121 -18.31 10.95 -9.39
C LEU A 121 -19.10 10.08 -8.38
N GLN A 122 -20.41 9.97 -8.57
CA GLN A 122 -21.29 9.12 -7.75
C GLN A 122 -20.90 7.62 -7.76
N LYS A 123 -20.09 7.19 -8.75
CA LYS A 123 -19.48 5.85 -8.84
C LYS A 123 -18.07 5.98 -9.43
N PRO A 124 -17.02 6.14 -8.60
CA PRO A 124 -15.67 6.32 -9.12
C PRO A 124 -15.10 4.99 -9.61
N ALA A 125 -15.35 4.69 -10.88
CA ALA A 125 -14.43 3.88 -11.66
C ALA A 125 -13.26 4.81 -12.03
N CYS A 126 -12.09 4.53 -11.48
CA CYS A 126 -10.90 5.32 -11.72
C CYS A 126 -10.01 4.56 -12.69
N ASN A 127 -9.71 5.18 -13.84
CA ASN A 127 -8.76 4.65 -14.79
C ASN A 127 -7.33 4.99 -14.32
N TYR A 128 -6.56 3.98 -13.95
CA TYR A 128 -5.17 4.09 -13.48
C TYR A 128 -5.02 5.03 -12.27
N LEU A 129 -5.16 4.48 -11.07
CA LEU A 129 -4.92 5.23 -9.83
C LEU A 129 -3.55 5.92 -9.82
N VAL A 130 -2.53 5.25 -10.37
CA VAL A 130 -1.14 5.74 -10.44
C VAL A 130 -0.98 7.10 -11.15
N LYS A 131 -1.97 7.53 -11.95
CA LYS A 131 -1.97 8.88 -12.55
C LYS A 131 -2.00 10.00 -11.52
N TYR A 132 -2.57 9.74 -10.35
CA TYR A 132 -2.77 10.76 -9.31
C TYR A 132 -1.71 10.69 -8.22
N GLY A 133 -1.11 9.53 -7.98
CA GLY A 133 -0.24 9.31 -6.83
C GLY A 133 0.25 7.87 -6.74
N THR A 134 0.66 7.47 -5.53
CA THR A 134 1.32 6.17 -5.29
C THR A 134 0.69 5.43 -4.12
N SER A 135 0.48 4.12 -4.29
CA SER A 135 0.08 3.23 -3.20
C SER A 135 1.27 2.99 -2.25
N LEU A 136 1.15 3.45 -1.00
CA LEU A 136 2.18 3.25 0.02
C LEU A 136 2.01 1.92 0.77
N PHE A 137 0.77 1.62 1.15
CA PHE A 137 0.44 0.44 1.91
C PHE A 137 -0.89 -0.13 1.42
N ALA A 138 -0.98 -1.45 1.27
CA ALA A 138 -2.19 -2.12 0.85
C ALA A 138 -2.46 -3.38 1.68
N ARG A 139 -3.73 -3.59 2.03
CA ARG A 139 -4.20 -4.77 2.76
C ARG A 139 -5.51 -5.32 2.22
N PRO A 140 -5.58 -6.61 1.85
CA PRO A 140 -6.84 -7.28 1.57
C PRO A 140 -7.72 -7.40 2.82
N LEU A 141 -9.00 -7.06 2.66
CA LEU A 141 -10.02 -7.23 3.68
C LEU A 141 -10.61 -8.63 3.59
N ILE A 142 -9.86 -9.59 4.15
CA ILE A 142 -10.18 -11.02 4.12
C ILE A 142 -10.35 -11.59 5.52
N ASN A 143 -11.03 -12.74 5.59
CA ASN A 143 -11.42 -13.41 6.83
C ASN A 143 -10.22 -13.73 7.72
N CYS A 144 -9.06 -14.11 7.18
CA CYS A 144 -7.89 -14.35 8.04
C CYS A 144 -7.29 -13.09 8.69
N PHE A 145 -7.75 -11.88 8.30
CA PHE A 145 -7.28 -10.59 8.80
C PHE A 145 -8.42 -9.64 9.28
N HIS A 146 -9.66 -10.12 9.41
CA HIS A 146 -10.81 -9.27 9.75
C HIS A 146 -10.73 -8.62 11.14
N THR A 147 -9.93 -9.19 12.05
CA THR A 147 -9.75 -8.71 13.43
C THR A 147 -8.78 -7.55 13.55
N TYR A 148 -7.96 -7.28 12.53
CA TYR A 148 -6.97 -6.21 12.56
C TYR A 148 -7.61 -4.89 12.09
N LYS A 149 -8.28 -4.22 13.02
CA LYS A 149 -8.77 -2.85 12.81
C LYS A 149 -7.58 -1.89 12.99
N CYS A 150 -7.35 -1.05 11.99
CA CYS A 150 -6.40 0.06 12.02
C CYS A 150 -4.90 -0.31 12.17
N ASP A 151 -4.38 -1.09 11.22
CA ASP A 151 -2.96 -1.49 11.14
C ASP A 151 -2.08 -0.50 10.36
N GLU A 152 -2.69 0.55 9.78
CA GLU A 152 -2.04 1.52 8.91
C GLU A 152 -0.91 2.24 9.66
N TYR A 153 -1.07 2.61 10.94
CA TYR A 153 -0.03 3.30 11.71
C TYR A 153 1.29 2.52 11.77
N TYR A 154 1.24 1.27 12.25
CA TYR A 154 2.44 0.43 12.35
C TYR A 154 3.07 0.23 10.97
N CYS A 155 2.24 -0.05 9.96
CA CYS A 155 2.74 -0.33 8.62
C CYS A 155 3.41 0.92 8.02
N LEU A 156 2.75 2.08 8.07
CA LEU A 156 3.31 3.33 7.56
C LEU A 156 4.63 3.70 8.27
N VAL A 157 4.72 3.55 9.60
CA VAL A 157 5.93 3.90 10.36
C VAL A 157 7.04 2.85 10.23
N ARG A 158 6.74 1.57 10.48
CA ARG A 158 7.75 0.52 10.67
C ARG A 158 8.00 -0.36 9.45
N VAL A 159 7.00 -0.48 8.56
CA VAL A 159 7.13 -1.25 7.32
C VAL A 159 7.50 -0.32 6.18
N ILE A 160 6.79 0.78 5.98
CA ILE A 160 7.06 1.72 4.88
C ILE A 160 8.19 2.68 5.25
N GLY A 161 8.23 3.16 6.49
CA GLY A 161 9.18 4.19 6.90
C GLY A 161 8.77 5.57 6.42
N LEU A 162 7.45 5.83 6.35
CA LEU A 162 6.91 7.11 5.96
C LEU A 162 7.35 8.19 6.96
N GLN A 163 8.04 9.21 6.45
CA GLN A 163 8.44 10.39 7.20
C GLN A 163 7.24 11.34 7.25
N ALA A 164 6.54 11.34 8.38
CA ALA A 164 5.32 12.12 8.60
C ALA A 164 5.12 12.36 10.09
N ASP A 165 4.40 13.43 10.42
CA ASP A 165 3.95 13.73 11.77
C ASP A 165 2.65 12.97 12.06
N PHE A 166 2.76 11.87 12.80
CA PHE A 166 1.62 11.03 13.13
C PHE A 166 0.86 11.61 14.34
N ILE A 167 -0.38 12.04 14.11
CA ILE A 167 -1.28 12.59 15.12
C ILE A 167 -2.24 11.48 15.56
N ILE A 168 -1.97 10.92 16.74
CA ILE A 168 -2.66 9.75 17.30
C ILE A 168 -3.00 10.06 18.76
N ASP A 169 -4.16 9.59 19.21
CA ASP A 169 -4.47 9.55 20.63
C ASP A 169 -3.46 8.63 21.35
N GLU A 170 -2.70 9.17 22.29
CA GLU A 170 -1.67 8.41 23.02
C GLU A 170 -2.26 7.18 23.74
N SER A 171 -3.53 7.23 24.17
CA SER A 171 -4.22 6.09 24.78
C SER A 171 -4.48 4.93 23.79
N GLU A 172 -4.37 5.18 22.49
CA GLU A 172 -4.63 4.21 21.42
C GLU A 172 -3.38 3.77 20.67
N LYS A 173 -2.29 4.52 20.78
CA LYS A 173 -1.03 4.28 20.08
C LYS A 173 -0.48 2.87 20.30
N GLU A 174 -0.48 2.38 21.53
CA GLU A 174 0.00 1.04 21.84
C GLU A 174 -0.87 -0.06 21.23
N LYS A 175 -2.19 0.11 21.25
CA LYS A 175 -3.14 -0.84 20.64
C LYS A 175 -2.96 -0.90 19.12
N LEU A 176 -2.88 0.26 18.46
CA LEU A 176 -2.63 0.36 17.02
C LEU A 176 -1.29 -0.29 16.64
N TYR A 177 -0.25 -0.03 17.43
CA TYR A 177 1.04 -0.66 17.26
C TYR A 177 0.95 -2.20 17.38
N LEU A 178 0.24 -2.70 18.39
CA LEU A 178 0.06 -4.13 18.60
C LEU A 178 -0.75 -4.79 17.48
N TYR A 179 -1.80 -4.14 16.97
CA TYR A 179 -2.60 -4.65 15.85
C TYR A 179 -1.76 -4.79 14.59
N GLY A 180 -1.00 -3.76 14.24
CA GLY A 180 -0.14 -3.81 13.07
C GLY A 180 1.02 -4.81 13.20
N LYS A 181 1.61 -4.94 14.40
CA LYS A 181 2.61 -5.98 14.69
C LYS A 181 2.03 -7.39 14.50
N LYS A 182 0.82 -7.65 15.01
CA LYS A 182 0.14 -8.94 14.83
C LYS A 182 -0.19 -9.22 13.37
N TYR A 183 -0.63 -8.20 12.62
CA TYR A 183 -0.84 -8.30 11.18
C TYR A 183 0.45 -8.73 10.44
N CYS A 184 1.56 -8.03 10.72
CA CYS A 184 2.87 -8.35 10.13
C CYS A 184 3.34 -9.77 10.47
N TYR A 185 3.18 -10.18 11.74
CA TYR A 185 3.51 -11.54 12.18
C TYR A 185 2.66 -12.60 11.49
N LYS A 186 1.38 -12.32 11.26
CA LYS A 186 0.46 -13.23 10.57
C LYS A 186 0.83 -13.40 9.09
N ILE A 187 1.20 -12.32 8.39
CA ILE A 187 1.78 -12.40 7.03
C ILE A 187 3.06 -13.24 7.03
N PHE A 188 3.99 -12.93 7.93
CA PHE A 188 5.26 -13.63 8.02
C PHE A 188 5.05 -15.14 8.27
N SER A 189 4.19 -15.51 9.22
CA SER A 189 3.91 -16.92 9.49
C SER A 189 3.25 -17.64 8.30
N HIS A 190 2.35 -17.00 7.55
CA HIS A 190 1.79 -17.60 6.33
C HIS A 190 2.86 -17.83 5.26
N MET A 191 3.82 -16.91 5.11
CA MET A 191 4.92 -17.05 4.17
C MET A 191 5.87 -18.20 4.53
N HIS A 192 6.02 -18.54 5.82
CA HIS A 192 6.89 -19.62 6.28
C HIS A 192 6.19 -20.99 6.45
N ASN A 193 4.90 -21.03 6.77
CA ASN A 193 4.20 -22.27 7.14
C ASN A 193 3.73 -23.14 5.96
N LYS A 194 3.92 -22.72 4.70
CA LYS A 194 3.47 -23.46 3.50
C LYS A 194 4.54 -24.33 2.84
N SER A 195 5.32 -25.04 3.67
CA SER A 195 6.49 -25.88 3.36
C SER A 195 7.75 -25.14 2.87
N PHE A 196 8.85 -25.44 3.55
CA PHE A 196 10.19 -25.42 2.99
C PHE A 196 10.33 -26.74 2.22
N ASP A 197 10.18 -26.74 0.91
CA ASP A 197 10.94 -27.68 0.08
C ASP A 197 12.39 -27.18 0.14
N GLY A 198 13.27 -28.01 0.70
CA GLY A 198 14.62 -27.66 1.18
C GLY A 198 15.64 -27.17 0.15
N ASN A 199 15.24 -26.75 -1.05
CA ASN A 199 16.15 -26.47 -2.16
C ASN A 199 16.32 -24.99 -2.54
N VAL A 200 15.73 -24.04 -1.80
CA VAL A 200 15.82 -22.59 -2.17
C VAL A 200 16.63 -21.75 -1.18
N LEU A 201 17.14 -22.32 -0.08
CA LEU A 201 18.02 -21.59 0.85
C LEU A 201 19.51 -21.60 0.49
N SER A 202 19.94 -22.41 -0.49
CA SER A 202 21.33 -22.43 -0.95
C SER A 202 21.72 -21.28 -1.88
N ALA A 203 20.79 -20.38 -2.22
CA ALA A 203 21.07 -19.26 -3.14
C ALA A 203 21.16 -17.88 -2.47
N ILE A 204 21.11 -17.78 -1.13
CA ILE A 204 21.22 -16.48 -0.41
C ILE A 204 22.23 -16.57 0.76
N GLN A 205 23.12 -17.56 0.76
CA GLN A 205 24.29 -17.58 1.64
C GLN A 205 25.54 -17.80 0.82
N GLU A 206 25.97 -16.74 0.14
CA GLU A 206 27.36 -16.46 -0.22
C GLU A 206 27.36 -15.06 -0.82
N ASP A 207 27.36 -14.03 0.04
CA ASP A 207 28.18 -12.84 -0.22
C ASP A 207 28.33 -12.02 1.06
N SER A 208 29.40 -12.29 1.79
CA SER A 208 29.89 -11.45 2.88
C SER A 208 31.35 -11.14 2.57
N GLY A 209 31.60 -10.02 1.90
CA GLY A 209 32.96 -9.55 1.62
C GLY A 209 33.00 -8.17 0.95
N THR A 210 33.21 -7.15 1.77
CA THR A 210 34.04 -5.94 1.53
C THR A 210 33.84 -5.07 0.27
N GLU A 211 33.41 -3.83 0.56
CA GLU A 211 33.85 -2.53 -0.01
C GLU A 211 34.23 -2.40 -1.49
N GLU A 212 33.44 -1.64 -2.26
CA GLU A 212 33.88 -0.39 -2.92
C GLU A 212 32.69 0.38 -3.53
N GLU A 213 32.65 1.70 -3.30
CA GLU A 213 31.72 2.65 -3.92
C GLU A 213 32.11 2.95 -5.37
N GLN A 214 31.21 2.72 -6.35
CA GLN A 214 31.17 3.45 -7.62
C GLN A 214 29.73 3.49 -8.21
N PRO A 215 29.39 4.51 -9.04
CA PRO A 215 28.04 5.04 -9.14
C PRO A 215 27.18 4.33 -10.21
N VAL A 216 25.98 3.90 -9.82
CA VAL A 216 24.97 3.36 -10.75
C VAL A 216 24.25 4.51 -11.46
N LYS A 217 24.86 5.01 -12.54
CA LYS A 217 24.19 5.74 -13.62
C LYS A 217 24.10 4.82 -14.85
N GLU A 218 23.16 3.85 -14.89
CA GLU A 218 22.81 3.17 -16.15
C GLU A 218 21.59 2.24 -16.09
N LEU A 219 20.58 2.53 -15.26
CA LEU A 219 19.35 1.71 -15.19
C LEU A 219 18.04 2.52 -15.26
N VAL A 220 18.12 3.79 -15.62
CA VAL A 220 16.95 4.70 -15.75
C VAL A 220 16.62 5.02 -17.22
N GLU A 221 17.52 4.77 -18.18
CA GLU A 221 17.28 5.14 -19.59
C GLU A 221 16.42 4.13 -20.37
N THR A 222 16.36 2.86 -19.97
CA THR A 222 15.63 1.85 -20.75
C THR A 222 14.10 1.91 -20.61
N CYS A 223 13.56 2.64 -19.62
CA CYS A 223 12.11 2.83 -19.47
C CYS A 223 11.57 4.10 -20.12
N VAL A 224 12.43 4.99 -20.62
CA VAL A 224 12.02 6.27 -21.25
C VAL A 224 11.96 6.16 -22.78
N GLU A 225 12.72 5.26 -23.39
CA GLU A 225 12.75 5.09 -24.86
C GLU A 225 11.54 4.34 -25.43
N SER A 226 10.79 3.59 -24.61
CA SER A 226 9.57 2.89 -25.05
C SER A 226 8.33 3.79 -25.13
N LEU A 227 8.44 5.07 -24.73
CA LEU A 227 7.34 6.04 -24.73
C LEU A 227 7.52 7.18 -25.74
N SER A 228 8.62 7.22 -26.51
CA SER A 228 8.90 8.25 -27.51
C SER A 228 8.74 7.80 -28.98
N LEU A 229 8.56 6.50 -29.26
CA LEU A 229 8.27 6.00 -30.60
C LEU A 229 6.77 5.83 -30.82
N GLY A 230 6.08 6.98 -30.91
CA GLY A 230 4.64 7.02 -31.14
C GLY A 230 4.13 8.33 -31.73
N LYS A 231 4.98 9.11 -32.40
CA LYS A 231 4.60 10.21 -33.29
C LYS A 231 5.70 10.42 -34.34
N ASN A 232 5.47 9.96 -35.56
CA ASN A 232 5.64 10.71 -36.81
C ASN A 232 5.54 9.77 -38.02
N VAL A 233 4.62 10.16 -38.93
CA VAL A 233 4.28 9.65 -40.27
C VAL A 233 3.44 8.37 -40.32
#